data_AF-A0A060BUS2-F1
#
_entry.id   AF-A0A060BUS2-F1
#
_cell.length_a   1.000
_cell.length_b   1.000
_cell.length_c   1.000
_cell.angle_alpha   90.00
_cell.angle_beta   90.00
_cell.angle_gamma   90.00
#
_symmetry.space_group_name_H-M   'P 1'
#
loop_
_entity.id
_entity.type
_entity.pdbx_description
1 polymer ?
#
loop_
_entity_poly.entity_id
_entity_poly.type
_entity_poly.pdbx_seq_one_letter_code
_entity_poly.pdbx_strand_id
1 'polypeptide(L)'
;MHTVGSAQPIDAPHVFEDSGISKYNGKYYYSYCTNFTQTSDGIPTGAIAYMVSDNPLTGFKYAGTFLSNPSAFFGIGGNNHHAVFPFGNQWYVVYHAQTVQKRSVRHTDIAPPDQQAHLLRKRQNQSGNR
;
A
#
# COMPACT_ATOMS: atom_id res chain seq x y z
N MET A 1 19.94 -20.08 -2.54
CA MET A 1 19.83 -18.76 -1.88
C MET A 1 20.10 -18.98 -0.40
N HIS A 2 21.09 -18.32 0.18
CA HIS A 2 21.43 -18.40 1.61
C HIS A 2 21.36 -16.99 2.18
N THR A 3 20.69 -16.81 3.31
CA THR A 3 20.61 -15.54 4.03
C THR A 3 21.56 -15.59 5.23
N VAL A 4 22.30 -14.50 5.48
CA VAL A 4 23.17 -14.36 6.66
C VAL A 4 22.53 -13.32 7.61
N GLY A 5 22.52 -13.61 8.91
CA GLY A 5 21.96 -12.73 9.95
C GLY A 5 20.57 -13.16 10.44
N SER A 6 19.95 -12.31 11.27
CA SER A 6 18.63 -12.54 11.86
C SER A 6 17.63 -11.48 11.41
N ALA A 7 16.42 -11.90 11.05
CA ALA A 7 15.32 -10.99 10.73
C ALA A 7 15.01 -10.06 11.90
N GLN A 8 14.76 -8.78 11.61
CA GLN A 8 14.35 -7.80 12.60
C GLN A 8 12.83 -7.60 12.51
N PRO A 9 12.10 -7.67 13.64
CA PRO A 9 10.66 -7.41 13.63
C PRO A 9 10.38 -5.92 13.40
N ILE A 10 9.32 -5.63 12.64
CA ILE A 10 8.73 -4.30 12.51
C ILE A 10 7.38 -4.36 13.22
N ASP A 11 7.22 -3.58 14.29
CA ASP A 11 5.97 -3.47 15.05
C ASP A 11 5.00 -2.52 14.33
N ALA A 12 4.43 -3.02 13.23
CA ALA A 12 3.51 -2.29 12.38
C ALA A 12 2.07 -2.42 12.92
N PRO A 13 1.40 -1.30 13.29
CA PRO A 13 0.06 -1.37 13.88
C PRO A 13 -0.94 -1.91 12.86
N HIS A 14 -1.75 -2.88 13.28
CA HIS A 14 -2.74 -3.56 12.43
C HIS A 14 -2.15 -4.25 11.19
N VAL A 15 -0.89 -4.69 11.23
CA VAL A 15 -0.30 -5.39 10.08
C VAL A 15 -1.10 -6.64 9.69
N PHE A 16 -1.28 -6.84 8.39
CA PHE A 16 -1.86 -8.04 7.82
C PHE A 16 -0.93 -8.67 6.80
N GLU A 17 -0.64 -7.95 5.71
CA GLU A 17 0.15 -8.45 4.57
C GLU A 17 0.76 -7.30 3.75
N ASP A 18 1.25 -7.61 2.54
CA ASP A 18 1.65 -6.64 1.51
C ASP A 18 2.80 -5.69 1.91
N SER A 19 3.88 -6.27 2.45
CA SER A 19 5.09 -5.50 2.77
C SER A 19 5.66 -4.81 1.52
N GLY A 20 5.81 -3.50 1.60
CA GLY A 20 6.52 -2.65 0.64
C GLY A 20 7.62 -1.86 1.32
N ILE A 21 8.73 -1.63 0.60
CA ILE A 21 9.79 -0.73 1.05
C ILE A 21 10.17 0.21 -0.09
N SER A 22 10.24 1.51 0.20
CA SER A 22 10.76 2.51 -0.72
C SER A 22 11.65 3.50 0.02
N LYS A 23 12.56 4.17 -0.70
CA LYS A 23 13.45 5.19 -0.12
C LYS A 23 13.22 6.53 -0.80
N TYR A 24 12.91 7.56 -0.02
CA TYR A 24 12.68 8.92 -0.52
C TYR A 24 13.36 9.94 0.40
N ASN A 25 14.10 10.87 -0.20
CA ASN A 25 14.81 11.94 0.52
C ASN A 25 15.61 11.44 1.74
N GLY A 26 16.37 10.36 1.56
CA GLY A 26 17.21 9.77 2.61
C GLY A 26 16.47 8.87 3.62
N LYS A 27 15.14 8.89 3.66
CA LYS A 27 14.33 8.10 4.60
C LYS A 27 13.76 6.84 3.96
N TYR A 28 13.57 5.81 4.78
CA TYR A 28 12.95 4.54 4.41
C TYR A 28 11.47 4.56 4.79
N TYR A 29 10.64 4.11 3.85
CA TYR A 29 9.20 4.05 3.98
C TYR A 29 8.81 2.58 3.90
N TYR A 30 8.46 1.99 5.03
CA TYR A 30 7.86 0.66 5.10
C TYR A 30 6.36 0.82 4.99
N SER A 31 5.75 0.25 3.95
CA SER A 31 4.30 0.27 3.74
C SER A 31 3.72 -1.14 3.80
N TYR A 32 2.45 -1.24 4.17
CA TYR A 32 1.79 -2.52 4.39
C TYR A 32 0.26 -2.37 4.30
N CYS A 33 -0.44 -3.49 4.06
CA CYS A 33 -1.89 -3.53 4.18
C CYS A 33 -2.30 -3.68 5.64
N THR A 34 -3.17 -2.79 6.12
CA THR A 34 -3.82 -2.95 7.42
C THR A 34 -4.80 -4.13 7.37
N ASN A 35 -5.01 -4.76 8.52
CA ASN A 35 -5.99 -5.82 8.68
C ASN A 35 -7.44 -5.29 8.53
N PHE A 36 -8.40 -6.19 8.65
CA PHE A 36 -9.82 -5.90 8.46
C PHE A 36 -10.60 -5.73 9.77
N THR A 37 -9.89 -5.62 10.90
CA THR A 37 -10.49 -5.47 12.23
C THR A 37 -10.66 -3.98 12.54
N GLN A 38 -11.91 -3.56 12.76
CA GLN A 38 -12.20 -2.18 13.14
C GLN A 38 -11.81 -1.92 14.60
N THR A 39 -11.04 -0.87 14.84
CA THR A 39 -10.62 -0.43 16.17
C THR A 39 -10.92 1.06 16.42
N SER A 40 -10.88 1.48 17.68
CA SER A 40 -11.22 2.85 18.11
C SER A 40 -10.12 3.88 17.86
N ASP A 41 -8.92 3.45 17.47
CA ASP A 41 -7.77 4.32 17.18
C ASP A 41 -7.85 5.03 15.82
N GLY A 42 -8.89 4.73 15.02
CA GLY A 42 -9.17 5.43 13.77
C GLY A 42 -8.29 5.03 12.59
N ILE A 43 -7.50 3.95 12.71
CA ILE A 43 -6.73 3.42 11.59
C ILE A 43 -7.69 2.71 10.61
N PRO A 44 -7.75 3.12 9.32
CA PRO A 44 -8.64 2.48 8.35
C PRO A 44 -8.29 1.01 8.10
N THR A 45 -9.31 0.18 7.91
CA THR A 45 -9.16 -1.25 7.59
C THR A 45 -8.92 -1.48 6.10
N GLY A 46 -8.13 -2.51 5.77
CA GLY A 46 -7.82 -2.89 4.38
C GLY A 46 -7.20 -1.75 3.54
N ALA A 47 -6.50 -0.82 4.20
CA ALA A 47 -5.85 0.34 3.59
C ALA A 47 -4.33 0.14 3.58
N ILE A 48 -3.64 0.85 2.68
CA ILE A 48 -2.18 0.88 2.71
C ILE A 48 -1.71 1.93 3.70
N ALA A 49 -1.16 1.45 4.81
CA ALA A 49 -0.46 2.22 5.82
C ALA A 49 1.03 2.34 5.50
N TYR A 50 1.71 3.29 6.15
CA TYR A 50 3.15 3.40 6.08
C TYR A 50 3.78 3.90 7.36
N MET A 51 5.04 3.53 7.52
CA MET A 51 5.92 3.92 8.60
C MET A 51 7.21 4.49 8.01
N VAL A 52 7.86 5.40 8.74
CA VAL A 52 9.09 6.07 8.30
C VAL A 52 10.23 5.78 9.28
N SER A 53 11.41 5.52 8.74
CA SER A 53 12.65 5.39 9.52
C SER A 53 13.85 6.02 8.78
N ASP A 54 14.87 6.40 9.53
CA ASP A 54 16.20 6.74 9.02
C ASP A 54 17.08 5.50 8.81
N ASN A 55 16.66 4.32 9.30
CA ASN A 55 17.35 3.05 9.18
C ASN A 55 16.48 2.05 8.38
N PRO A 56 17.06 1.26 7.45
CA PRO A 56 16.28 0.31 6.65
C PRO A 56 15.70 -0.89 7.43
N LEU A 57 16.18 -1.15 8.66
CA LEU A 57 15.85 -2.35 9.43
C LEU A 57 15.05 -2.07 10.70
N THR A 58 15.19 -0.90 11.32
CA THR A 58 14.66 -0.61 12.66
C THR A 58 14.15 0.82 12.77
N GLY A 59 13.46 1.14 13.88
CA GLY A 59 13.09 2.53 14.20
C GLY A 59 11.92 3.09 13.39
N PHE A 60 11.16 2.24 12.71
CA PHE A 60 9.97 2.64 11.97
C PHE A 60 8.90 3.20 12.90
N LYS A 61 8.35 4.36 12.53
CA LYS A 61 7.21 4.99 13.21
C LYS A 61 6.06 5.18 12.24
N TYR A 62 4.86 4.78 12.65
CA TYR A 62 3.64 4.94 11.87
C TYR A 62 3.41 6.41 11.49
N ALA A 63 3.08 6.65 10.22
CA ALA A 63 2.95 7.98 9.64
C ALA A 63 1.61 8.21 8.91
N GLY A 64 0.72 7.21 8.94
CA GLY A 64 -0.63 7.30 8.38
C GLY A 64 -0.90 6.30 7.26
N THR A 65 -1.95 6.55 6.49
CA THR A 65 -2.33 5.77 5.31
C THR A 65 -2.27 6.62 4.05
N PHE A 66 -2.13 5.99 2.89
CA PHE A 66 -2.09 6.71 1.62
C PHE A 66 -2.87 6.11 0.46
N LEU A 67 -3.41 4.90 0.63
CA LEU A 67 -4.28 4.28 -0.36
C LEU A 67 -5.40 3.56 0.40
N SER A 68 -6.63 4.04 0.25
CA SER A 68 -7.81 3.38 0.82
C SER A 68 -8.06 2.02 0.17
N ASN A 69 -8.90 1.18 0.79
CA ASN A 69 -9.33 -0.08 0.18
C ASN A 69 -9.95 0.16 -1.22
N PRO A 70 -9.74 -0.74 -2.20
CA PRO A 70 -10.32 -0.60 -3.54
C PRO A 70 -11.85 -0.36 -3.57
N SER A 71 -12.57 -0.84 -2.54
CA SER A 71 -14.01 -0.60 -2.39
C SER A 71 -14.39 0.89 -2.38
N ALA A 72 -13.54 1.76 -1.84
CA ALA A 72 -13.77 3.20 -1.76
C ALA A 72 -13.76 3.89 -3.14
N PHE A 73 -13.08 3.29 -4.13
CA PHE A 73 -12.94 3.87 -5.47
C PHE A 73 -13.82 3.19 -6.51
N PHE A 74 -13.96 1.87 -6.39
CA PHE A 74 -14.55 1.05 -7.44
C PHE A 74 -15.84 0.35 -7.01
N GLY A 75 -16.26 0.49 -5.75
CA GLY A 75 -17.44 -0.18 -5.20
C GLY A 75 -17.35 -1.71 -5.27
N ILE A 76 -16.13 -2.25 -5.25
CA ILE A 76 -15.80 -3.66 -5.03
C ILE A 76 -14.49 -3.70 -4.23
N GLY A 77 -14.50 -4.45 -3.12
CA GLY A 77 -13.37 -4.54 -2.20
C GLY A 77 -12.61 -5.86 -2.34
N GLY A 78 -11.71 -6.07 -1.40
CA GLY A 78 -10.84 -7.24 -1.32
C GLY A 78 -9.61 -6.92 -0.49
N ASN A 79 -8.60 -7.80 -0.56
CA ASN A 79 -7.26 -7.43 -0.12
C ASN A 79 -6.72 -6.24 -0.92
N ASN A 80 -5.69 -5.61 -0.36
CA ASN A 80 -5.09 -4.41 -0.93
C ASN A 80 -3.59 -4.65 -1.04
N HIS A 81 -3.11 -4.90 -2.26
CA HIS A 81 -1.70 -5.05 -2.59
C HIS A 81 -1.17 -3.85 -3.38
N HIS A 82 0.06 -3.44 -3.09
CA HIS A 82 0.69 -2.31 -3.76
C HIS A 82 2.22 -2.43 -3.89
N ALA A 83 2.78 -1.59 -4.76
CA ALA A 83 4.20 -1.25 -4.73
C ALA A 83 4.41 0.23 -5.05
N VAL A 84 5.31 0.87 -4.31
CA VAL A 84 5.70 2.27 -4.53
C VAL A 84 7.06 2.32 -5.22
N PHE A 85 7.14 3.01 -6.36
CA PHE A 85 8.39 3.09 -7.13
C PHE A 85 8.54 4.44 -7.85
N PRO A 86 9.79 4.90 -8.04
CA PRO A 86 10.08 6.03 -8.92
C PRO A 86 10.14 5.56 -10.38
N PHE A 87 9.64 6.39 -11.28
CA PHE A 87 9.85 6.22 -12.72
C PHE A 87 9.97 7.60 -13.37
N GLY A 88 11.10 7.84 -14.03
CA GLY A 88 11.50 9.19 -14.43
C GLY A 88 11.57 10.14 -13.22
N ASN A 89 11.01 11.33 -13.35
CA ASN A 89 11.01 12.36 -12.29
C ASN A 89 9.76 12.30 -11.41
N GLN A 90 9.08 11.16 -11.34
CA GLN A 90 7.79 11.01 -10.67
C GLN A 90 7.74 9.75 -9.81
N TRP A 91 6.85 9.78 -8.81
CA TRP A 91 6.56 8.66 -7.94
C TRP A 91 5.19 8.07 -8.25
N TYR A 92 5.14 6.75 -8.27
CA TYR A 92 3.95 6.00 -8.58
C TYR A 92 3.64 4.97 -7.50
N VAL A 93 2.36 4.64 -7.41
CA VAL A 93 1.85 3.48 -6.69
C VAL A 93 1.16 2.61 -7.72
N VAL A 94 1.64 1.39 -7.92
CA VAL A 94 0.86 0.35 -8.58
C VAL A 94 0.09 -0.41 -7.52
N TYR A 95 -1.18 -0.72 -7.78
CA TYR A 95 -2.05 -1.48 -6.89
C TYR A 95 -3.10 -2.25 -7.70
N HIS A 96 -3.79 -3.19 -7.07
CA HIS A 96 -4.80 -4.01 -7.76
C HIS A 96 -6.24 -3.70 -7.33
N ALA A 97 -7.20 -3.98 -8.21
CA ALA A 97 -8.63 -3.98 -7.90
C ALA A 97 -9.38 -5.00 -8.76
N GLN A 98 -10.48 -5.55 -8.26
CA GLN A 98 -11.32 -6.53 -8.98
C GLN A 98 -12.27 -5.87 -10.00
N THR A 99 -11.80 -4.86 -10.73
CA THR A 99 -12.63 -4.05 -11.65
C THR A 99 -13.07 -4.83 -12.88
N VAL A 100 -12.25 -5.77 -13.38
CA VAL A 100 -12.61 -6.62 -14.51
C VAL A 100 -13.65 -7.66 -14.09
N GLN A 101 -13.41 -8.40 -13.01
CA GLN A 101 -14.43 -9.27 -12.42
C GLN A 101 -15.77 -8.55 -12.17
N LYS A 102 -15.75 -7.33 -11.61
CA LYS A 102 -16.98 -6.52 -11.43
C LYS A 102 -17.69 -6.21 -12.74
N ARG A 103 -16.95 -6.05 -13.84
CA ARG A 103 -17.53 -5.83 -15.17
C ARG A 103 -18.16 -7.12 -15.71
N SER A 104 -17.50 -8.27 -15.54
CA SER A 104 -17.98 -9.58 -16.00
C SER A 104 -19.27 -10.01 -15.28
N VAL A 105 -19.36 -9.82 -13.96
CA VAL A 105 -20.58 -10.15 -13.18
C VAL A 105 -21.80 -9.32 -13.62
N ARG A 106 -21.59 -8.12 -14.17
CA ARG A 106 -22.69 -7.30 -14.74
C ARG A 106 -23.14 -7.75 -16.14
N HIS A 107 -22.42 -8.66 -16.79
CA HIS A 107 -22.66 -9.07 -18.18
C HIS A 107 -23.02 -10.56 -18.33
N THR A 108 -23.49 -11.25 -17.29
CA THR A 108 -23.89 -12.67 -17.32
C THR A 108 -22.82 -13.71 -17.69
N ASP A 109 -21.57 -13.31 -17.97
CA ASP A 109 -20.47 -14.23 -18.19
C ASP A 109 -19.65 -14.42 -16.90
N ILE A 110 -19.57 -15.66 -16.42
CA ILE A 110 -18.72 -16.05 -15.31
C ILE A 110 -17.26 -16.01 -15.78
N ALA A 111 -16.64 -14.83 -15.73
CA ALA A 111 -15.19 -14.70 -15.85
C ALA A 111 -14.53 -15.09 -14.51
N PRO A 112 -13.38 -15.79 -14.53
CA PRO A 112 -12.61 -16.05 -13.32
C PRO A 112 -12.21 -14.73 -12.62
N PRO A 113 -11.96 -14.73 -11.30
CA PRO A 113 -11.61 -13.53 -10.56
C PRO A 113 -10.27 -12.98 -11.06
N ASP A 114 -10.32 -11.97 -11.93
CA ASP A 114 -9.17 -11.27 -12.44
C ASP A 114 -9.08 -9.86 -11.83
N GLN A 115 -7.87 -9.55 -11.36
CA GLN A 115 -7.55 -8.27 -10.76
C GLN A 115 -6.84 -7.40 -11.79
N GLN A 116 -7.28 -6.15 -11.93
CA GLN A 116 -6.62 -5.16 -12.78
C GLN A 116 -5.60 -4.36 -11.97
N ALA A 117 -4.41 -4.18 -12.52
CA ALA A 117 -3.43 -3.24 -11.99
C ALA A 117 -3.81 -1.80 -12.37
N HIS A 118 -3.80 -0.92 -11.38
CA HIS A 118 -4.02 0.52 -11.49
C HIS A 118 -2.75 1.26 -11.09
N LEU A 119 -2.48 2.39 -11.75
CA LEU A 119 -1.31 3.23 -11.48
C LEU A 119 -1.77 4.60 -10.98
N LEU A 120 -1.38 4.96 -9.76
CA LEU A 120 -1.63 6.27 -9.19
C LEU A 120 -0.34 7.09 -9.15
N ARG A 121 -0.35 8.27 -9.78
CA ARG A 121 0.74 9.25 -9.67
C ARG A 121 0.61 10.01 -8.35
N LYS A 122 1.65 9.99 -7.53
CA LYS A 122 1.75 10.88 -6.36
C LYS A 122 2.11 12.29 -6.84
N ARG A 123 1.25 13.27 -6.55
CA ARG A 123 1.60 14.69 -6.74
C ARG A 123 2.67 15.07 -5.72
N GLN A 124 3.83 15.55 -6.17
CA GLN A 124 4.81 16.18 -5.28
C GLN A 124 4.23 17.53 -4.82
N ASN A 125 3.97 17.69 -3.53
CA ASN A 125 3.79 19.02 -2.97
C ASN A 125 5.15 19.70 -2.97
N GLN A 126 5.32 20.72 -3.83
CA GLN A 126 6.40 21.69 -3.67
C GLN A 126 6.07 22.52 -2.42
N SER A 127 6.55 22.12 -1.24
CA SER A 127 6.62 23.04 -0.10
C SER A 127 7.77 24.01 -0.38
N GLY A 128 7.40 25.23 -0.77
CA GLY A 128 8.31 26.31 -1.10
C GLY A 128 9.23 26.68 0.06
N ASN A 129 10.48 26.95 -0.32
CA ASN A 129 11.45 27.69 0.47
C ASN A 129 10.90 29.12 0.69
N ARG A 130 10.71 29.52 1.94
CA ARG A 130 10.76 30.92 2.39
C ARG A 130 11.69 30.98 3.59
#